data_AF-A0AAU7IJD9-F1
#
_entry.id   AF-A0AAU7IJD9-F1
#
_cell.length_a   1.000
_cell.length_b   1.000
_cell.length_c   1.000
_cell.angle_alpha   90.00
_cell.angle_beta   90.00
_cell.angle_gamma   90.00
#
_symmetry.space_group_name_H-M   'P 1'
#
loop_
_entity.id
_entity.type
_entity.pdbx_description
1 polymer ?
#
loop_
_entity_poly.entity_id
_entity_poly.type
_entity_poly.pdbx_seq_one_letter_code
_entity_poly.pdbx_strand_id
1 'polypeptide(L)'
;MKRKEIPIYKQELFQKQKGLCALTGIKIHEVNKAHLDHDHILTGSNAGRCRGLLIAQANVLEGRIKHQFKRSGLDGKIDYIEFLKNLVQYLEKDYSDNPTHPQLIPDLKKAFSRKNLSEMKAITGSNLKTKKELEKVYSNQIKVKYENEISPSIGKTR
;
A
#
# COMPACT_ATOMS: atom_id res chain seq x y z
N MET A 1 -14.14 -21.56 23.00
CA MET A 1 -14.74 -22.26 21.84
C MET A 1 -13.88 -23.47 21.49
N LYS A 2 -14.49 -24.63 21.28
CA LYS A 2 -13.83 -25.86 20.82
C LYS A 2 -13.63 -25.80 19.30
N ARG A 3 -12.61 -26.46 18.75
CA ARG A 3 -12.31 -26.44 17.30
C ARG A 3 -13.50 -26.82 16.42
N LYS A 4 -14.33 -27.78 16.86
CA LYS A 4 -15.54 -28.22 16.14
C LYS A 4 -16.62 -27.14 15.99
N GLU A 5 -16.57 -26.10 16.81
CA GLU A 5 -17.53 -24.98 16.82
C GLU A 5 -17.10 -23.86 15.87
N ILE A 6 -15.87 -23.88 15.34
CA ILE A 6 -15.34 -22.85 14.43
C ILE A 6 -16.24 -22.64 13.20
N PRO A 7 -16.71 -23.69 12.48
CA PRO A 7 -17.56 -23.47 11.31
C PRO A 7 -18.86 -22.75 11.65
N ILE A 8 -19.48 -23.10 12.79
CA ILE A 8 -20.71 -22.48 13.30
C ILE A 8 -20.44 -20.99 13.61
N TYR A 9 -19.38 -20.70 14.36
CA TYR A 9 -19.04 -19.33 14.71
C TYR A 9 -18.65 -18.46 13.50
N LYS A 10 -17.98 -19.04 12.50
CA LYS A 10 -17.73 -18.35 11.22
C LYS A 10 -19.03 -18.01 10.50
N GLN A 11 -20.01 -18.91 10.53
CA GLN A 11 -21.33 -18.65 9.94
C GLN A 11 -22.08 -17.53 10.68
N GLU A 12 -22.01 -17.49 12.02
CA GLU A 12 -22.56 -16.39 12.82
C GLU A 12 -21.91 -15.05 12.48
N LEU A 13 -20.57 -15.01 12.42
CA LEU A 13 -19.83 -13.81 12.05
C LEU A 13 -20.14 -13.36 10.63
N PHE A 14 -20.27 -14.29 9.68
CA PHE A 14 -20.67 -13.98 8.32
C PHE A 14 -22.02 -13.26 8.27
N GLN A 15 -23.02 -13.72 9.04
CA GLN A 15 -24.32 -13.05 9.12
C GLN A 15 -24.21 -11.67 9.78
N LYS A 16 -23.50 -11.56 10.92
CA LYS A 16 -23.27 -10.29 11.62
C LYS A 16 -22.54 -9.26 10.75
N GLN A 17 -21.62 -9.72 9.91
CA GLN A 17 -20.86 -8.91 8.98
C GLN A 17 -21.56 -8.71 7.63
N LYS A 18 -22.82 -9.13 7.48
CA LYS A 18 -23.61 -9.00 6.24
C LYS A 18 -22.91 -9.61 5.01
N GLY A 19 -22.16 -10.69 5.22
CA GLY A 19 -21.39 -11.36 4.19
C GLY A 19 -20.14 -10.62 3.72
N LEU A 20 -19.66 -9.61 4.45
CA LEU A 20 -18.49 -8.82 4.11
C LEU A 20 -17.29 -9.14 5.01
N CYS A 21 -16.08 -8.97 4.49
CA CYS A 21 -14.83 -9.01 5.24
C CYS A 21 -14.80 -7.88 6.27
N ALA A 22 -14.53 -8.19 7.54
CA ALA A 22 -14.55 -7.20 8.62
C ALA A 22 -13.52 -6.07 8.44
N LEU A 23 -12.39 -6.35 7.76
CA LEU A 23 -11.32 -5.38 7.55
C LEU A 23 -11.49 -4.56 6.26
N THR A 24 -11.94 -5.19 5.17
CA THR A 24 -11.90 -4.56 3.84
C THR A 24 -13.27 -4.22 3.26
N GLY A 25 -14.35 -4.72 3.85
CA GLY A 25 -15.70 -4.58 3.29
C GLY A 25 -15.96 -5.40 2.01
N ILE A 26 -14.97 -6.17 1.53
CA ILE A 26 -15.11 -7.01 0.33
C ILE A 26 -15.99 -8.23 0.65
N LYS A 27 -16.84 -8.64 -0.30
CA LYS A 27 -17.73 -9.80 -0.16
C LYS A 27 -16.96 -11.10 0.10
N ILE A 28 -17.44 -11.89 1.06
CA ILE A 28 -16.99 -13.26 1.30
C ILE A 28 -17.88 -14.19 0.47
N HIS A 29 -17.27 -14.94 -0.46
CA HIS A 29 -17.99 -15.90 -1.29
C HIS A 29 -18.13 -17.28 -0.62
N GLU A 30 -17.12 -17.69 0.15
CA GLU A 30 -17.07 -19.00 0.79
C GLU A 30 -16.69 -18.87 2.27
N VAL A 31 -17.67 -18.99 3.16
CA VAL A 31 -17.50 -18.85 4.63
C VAL A 31 -16.43 -19.81 5.15
N ASN A 32 -16.40 -21.04 4.65
CA ASN A 32 -15.45 -22.06 5.08
C ASN A 32 -14.00 -21.71 4.72
N LYS A 33 -13.76 -21.01 3.60
CA LYS A 33 -12.42 -20.56 3.17
C LYS A 33 -11.99 -19.23 3.80
N ALA A 34 -12.93 -18.45 4.33
CA ALA A 34 -12.59 -17.22 5.05
C ALA A 34 -11.79 -17.52 6.33
N HIS A 35 -11.03 -16.57 6.84
CA HIS A 35 -10.19 -16.74 8.03
C HIS A 35 -10.89 -16.18 9.26
N LEU A 36 -10.93 -16.95 10.34
CA LEU A 36 -11.37 -16.49 11.65
C LEU A 36 -10.18 -15.82 12.34
N ASP A 37 -10.09 -14.49 12.22
CA ASP A 37 -9.02 -13.71 12.84
C ASP A 37 -9.18 -13.65 14.36
N HIS A 38 -8.06 -13.55 15.07
CA HIS A 38 -8.03 -13.50 16.54
C HIS A 38 -6.86 -12.69 17.06
N ASP A 39 -6.98 -12.21 18.29
CA ASP A 39 -5.86 -11.54 18.95
C ASP A 39 -4.77 -12.54 19.34
N HIS A 40 -3.52 -12.19 19.02
CA HIS A 40 -2.33 -12.98 19.35
C HIS A 40 -1.68 -12.57 20.69
N ILE A 41 -2.22 -11.59 21.43
CA ILE A 41 -1.76 -11.36 22.80
C ILE A 41 -2.07 -12.59 23.67
N LEU A 42 -1.14 -12.91 24.57
CA LEU A 42 -1.23 -14.11 25.42
C LEU A 42 -1.77 -13.81 26.83
N THR A 43 -1.88 -12.53 27.18
CA THR A 43 -2.31 -12.07 28.50
C THR A 43 -3.33 -10.94 28.37
N GLY A 44 -4.10 -10.70 29.44
CA GLY A 44 -5.15 -9.69 29.47
C GLY A 44 -6.50 -10.17 28.93
N SER A 45 -7.50 -9.30 29.01
CA SER A 45 -8.90 -9.61 28.65
C SER A 45 -9.08 -9.98 27.18
N ASN A 46 -8.24 -9.42 26.30
CA ASN A 46 -8.27 -9.65 24.86
C ASN A 46 -7.48 -10.89 24.40
N ALA A 47 -6.80 -11.61 25.30
CA ALA A 47 -5.96 -12.75 24.92
C ALA A 47 -6.74 -13.82 24.14
N GLY A 48 -6.25 -14.13 22.93
CA GLY A 48 -6.83 -15.17 22.06
C GLY A 48 -8.25 -14.88 21.56
N ARG A 49 -8.82 -13.68 21.76
CA ARG A 49 -10.20 -13.39 21.41
C ARG A 49 -10.37 -13.29 19.89
N CYS A 50 -11.36 -13.99 19.35
CA CYS A 50 -11.72 -13.86 17.93
C CYS A 50 -12.20 -12.43 17.65
N ARG A 51 -11.80 -11.88 16.50
CA ARG A 51 -12.12 -10.51 16.09
C ARG A 51 -13.21 -10.50 15.03
N GLY A 52 -12.96 -11.13 13.90
CA GLY A 52 -13.89 -11.15 12.77
C GLY A 52 -13.49 -12.14 11.69
N LEU A 53 -14.37 -12.26 10.70
CA LEU A 53 -14.17 -13.09 9.53
C LEU A 53 -13.53 -12.26 8.42
N LEU A 54 -12.36 -12.70 7.93
CA LEU A 54 -11.56 -12.02 6.92
C LEU A 54 -11.42 -12.86 5.64
N ILE A 55 -11.29 -12.21 4.48
CA ILE A 55 -10.76 -12.89 3.29
C ILE A 55 -9.29 -13.26 3.49
N ALA A 56 -8.82 -14.31 2.82
CA ALA A 56 -7.46 -14.83 2.98
C ALA A 56 -6.38 -13.76 2.74
N GLN A 57 -6.57 -12.92 1.72
CA GLN A 57 -5.66 -11.84 1.37
C GLN A 57 -5.52 -10.81 2.50
N ALA A 58 -6.65 -10.43 3.12
CA ALA A 58 -6.69 -9.47 4.21
C ALA A 58 -6.00 -10.01 5.47
N ASN A 59 -6.31 -11.27 5.83
CA ASN A 59 -5.71 -11.92 6.99
C ASN A 59 -4.17 -12.06 6.84
N VAL A 60 -3.71 -12.48 5.67
CA VAL A 60 -2.28 -12.62 5.39
C VAL A 60 -1.58 -11.26 5.39
N LEU A 61 -2.20 -10.23 4.81
CA LEU A 61 -1.62 -8.89 4.78
C LEU A 61 -1.52 -8.26 6.17
N GLU A 62 -2.57 -8.35 7.00
CA GLU A 62 -2.56 -7.87 8.40
C GLU A 62 -1.38 -8.47 9.16
N GLY A 63 -1.22 -9.80 9.07
CA GLY A 63 -0.14 -10.50 9.75
C GLY A 63 1.24 -10.06 9.28
N ARG A 64 1.42 -9.79 7.97
CA ARG A 64 2.67 -9.29 7.40
C ARG A 64 2.99 -7.88 7.88
N ILE A 65 2.01 -6.97 7.92
CA ILE A 65 2.21 -5.60 8.40
C ILE A 65 2.64 -5.63 9.87
N LYS A 66 1.93 -6.37 10.71
CA LYS A 66 2.27 -6.53 12.13
C LYS A 66 3.66 -7.15 12.32
N HIS A 67 4.01 -8.16 11.53
CA HIS A 67 5.32 -8.80 11.60
C HIS A 67 6.45 -7.84 11.18
N GLN A 68 6.29 -7.13 10.06
CA GLN A 68 7.30 -6.16 9.60
C GLN A 68 7.48 -5.03 10.62
N PHE A 69 6.38 -4.52 11.20
CA PHE A 69 6.45 -3.54 12.27
C PHE A 69 7.28 -4.05 13.46
N LYS A 70 6.98 -5.25 13.96
CA LYS A 70 7.73 -5.86 15.08
C LYS A 70 9.22 -6.04 14.78
N ARG A 71 9.59 -6.23 13.51
CA ARG A 71 10.98 -6.44 13.08
C ARG A 71 11.69 -5.17 12.63
N SER A 72 11.00 -4.03 12.59
CA SER A 72 11.55 -2.76 12.11
C SER A 72 12.49 -2.04 13.09
N GLY A 73 12.52 -2.46 14.36
CA GLY A 73 13.20 -1.73 15.43
C GLY A 73 12.40 -0.54 15.99
N LEU A 74 11.14 -0.39 15.57
CA LEU A 74 10.15 0.53 16.16
C LEU A 74 9.38 -0.10 17.32
N ASP A 75 9.36 -1.44 17.41
CA ASP A 75 8.72 -2.13 18.52
C ASP A 75 9.38 -1.72 19.86
N GLY A 76 8.56 -1.37 20.84
CA GLY A 76 9.01 -0.78 22.11
C GLY A 76 9.36 0.72 22.07
N LYS A 77 9.40 1.36 20.88
CA LYS A 77 9.57 2.82 20.75
C LYS A 77 8.26 3.55 20.49
N ILE A 78 7.33 2.91 19.79
CA ILE A 78 5.98 3.41 19.52
C ILE A 78 5.01 2.22 19.52
N ASP A 79 3.77 2.43 19.98
CA ASP A 79 2.72 1.42 19.87
C ASP A 79 2.34 1.16 18.40
N TYR A 80 2.05 -0.09 18.06
CA TYR A 80 1.70 -0.48 16.69
C TYR A 80 0.44 0.23 16.17
N ILE A 81 -0.60 0.35 17.00
CA ILE A 81 -1.86 0.98 16.58
C ILE A 81 -1.68 2.49 16.47
N GLU A 82 -0.91 3.10 17.37
CA GLU A 82 -0.54 4.51 17.28
C GLU A 82 0.25 4.80 15.99
N PHE A 83 1.24 3.98 15.67
CA PHE A 83 1.99 4.09 14.41
C PHE A 83 1.07 4.03 13.18
N LEU A 84 0.12 3.07 13.14
CA LEU A 84 -0.81 2.95 12.02
C LEU A 84 -1.73 4.18 11.88
N LYS A 85 -2.20 4.75 13.00
CA LYS A 85 -3.00 6.00 12.97
C LYS A 85 -2.19 7.18 12.43
N ASN A 86 -0.96 7.33 12.89
CA ASN A 86 -0.05 8.38 12.43
C ASN A 86 0.30 8.20 10.94
N LEU A 87 0.47 6.96 10.50
CA LEU A 87 0.72 6.64 9.09
C LEU A 87 -0.46 7.05 8.20
N VAL A 88 -1.70 6.78 8.61
CA VAL A 88 -2.89 7.23 7.86
C VAL A 88 -2.91 8.75 7.76
N GLN A 89 -2.76 9.46 8.88
CA GLN A 89 -2.75 10.93 8.88
C GLN A 89 -1.61 11.51 8.02
N TYR A 90 -0.43 10.89 8.08
CA TYR A 90 0.71 11.28 7.26
C TYR A 90 0.41 11.10 5.77
N LEU A 91 -0.15 9.96 5.36
CA LEU A 91 -0.43 9.67 3.95
C LEU A 91 -1.62 10.45 3.37
N GLU A 92 -2.60 10.83 4.19
CA GLU A 92 -3.78 11.60 3.78
C GLU A 92 -3.51 13.11 3.65
N LYS A 93 -2.39 13.59 4.17
CA LYS A 93 -2.02 15.00 4.10
C LYS A 93 -1.76 15.41 2.64
N ASP A 94 -2.23 16.60 2.27
CA ASP A 94 -1.90 17.20 0.98
C ASP A 94 -0.44 17.68 0.97
N TYR A 95 0.32 17.22 -0.04
CA TYR A 95 1.72 17.55 -0.28
C TYR A 95 1.94 18.12 -1.68
N SER A 96 0.88 18.55 -2.36
CA SER A 96 0.97 19.08 -3.73
C SER A 96 1.89 20.29 -3.87
N ASP A 97 2.06 21.07 -2.80
CA ASP A 97 2.98 22.21 -2.73
C ASP A 97 4.42 21.85 -2.34
N ASN A 98 4.70 20.58 -2.01
CA ASN A 98 6.05 20.16 -1.63
C ASN A 98 6.97 20.01 -2.86
N PRO A 99 8.30 20.14 -2.68
CA PRO A 99 9.25 19.86 -3.74
C PRO A 99 9.17 18.41 -4.24
N THR A 100 9.32 18.24 -5.55
CA THR A 100 9.44 16.92 -6.18
C THR A 100 10.76 16.25 -5.80
N HIS A 101 10.72 14.97 -5.39
CA HIS A 101 11.92 14.21 -5.08
C HIS A 101 12.76 13.92 -6.35
N PRO A 102 14.10 14.09 -6.35
CA PRO A 102 14.94 13.89 -7.54
C PRO A 102 14.83 12.50 -8.20
N GLN A 103 14.49 11.48 -7.41
CA GLN A 103 14.26 10.10 -7.88
C GLN A 103 13.06 9.96 -8.84
N LEU A 104 12.16 10.94 -8.90
CA LEU A 104 11.03 10.91 -9.84
C LEU A 104 11.52 10.74 -11.29
N ILE A 105 12.56 11.47 -11.70
CA ILE A 105 13.06 11.43 -13.08
C ILE A 105 13.58 10.01 -13.43
N PRO A 106 14.49 9.39 -12.67
CA PRO A 106 14.88 7.99 -12.88
C PRO A 106 13.71 7.00 -12.90
N ASP A 107 12.74 7.16 -11.99
CA ASP A 107 11.61 6.24 -11.89
C ASP A 107 10.67 6.35 -13.09
N LEU A 108 10.38 7.57 -13.55
CA LEU A 108 9.63 7.83 -14.77
C LEU A 108 10.31 7.20 -16.00
N LYS A 109 11.63 7.32 -16.13
CA LYS A 109 12.38 6.69 -17.23
C LYS A 109 12.29 5.16 -17.17
N LYS A 110 12.46 4.59 -15.98
CA LYS A 110 12.38 3.13 -15.75
C LYS A 110 10.98 2.58 -16.01
N ALA A 111 9.94 3.33 -15.64
CA ALA A 111 8.55 2.97 -15.94
C ALA A 111 8.27 3.05 -17.45
N PHE A 112 8.80 4.06 -18.13
CA PHE A 112 8.64 4.25 -19.58
C PHE A 112 9.34 3.16 -20.39
N SER A 113 10.56 2.73 -20.03
CA SER A 113 11.30 1.70 -20.77
C SER A 113 10.63 0.32 -20.74
N ARG A 114 9.79 0.04 -19.73
CA ARG A 114 9.01 -1.19 -19.61
C ARG A 114 7.79 -1.24 -20.54
N LYS A 115 7.39 -0.11 -21.12
CA LYS A 115 6.23 -0.03 -22.02
C LYS A 115 6.55 -0.64 -23.38
N ASN A 116 5.52 -1.06 -24.11
CA ASN A 116 5.67 -1.51 -25.48
C ASN A 116 5.83 -0.33 -26.45
N LEU A 117 6.25 -0.60 -27.69
CA LEU A 117 6.56 0.45 -28.66
C LEU A 117 5.34 1.35 -28.97
N SER A 118 4.14 0.75 -29.06
CA SER A 118 2.90 1.48 -29.36
C SER A 118 2.56 2.47 -28.24
N GLU A 119 2.62 2.02 -26.98
CA GLU A 119 2.41 2.87 -25.80
C GLU A 119 3.44 4.01 -25.73
N MET A 120 4.71 3.74 -26.04
CA MET A 120 5.77 4.74 -26.02
C MET A 120 5.55 5.82 -27.09
N LYS A 121 5.10 5.43 -28.29
CA LYS A 121 4.72 6.38 -29.35
C LYS A 121 3.54 7.26 -28.93
N ALA A 122 2.51 6.67 -28.34
CA ALA A 122 1.34 7.40 -27.85
C ALA A 122 1.70 8.44 -26.78
N ILE A 123 2.56 8.08 -25.83
CA ILE A 123 3.00 8.99 -24.75
C ILE A 123 3.89 10.12 -25.30
N THR A 124 4.80 9.82 -26.21
CA THR A 124 5.75 10.82 -26.74
C THR A 124 5.16 11.67 -27.86
N GLY A 125 4.03 11.25 -28.45
CA GLY A 125 3.48 11.85 -29.68
C GLY A 125 4.36 11.63 -30.91
N SER A 126 5.24 10.62 -30.89
CA SER A 126 6.26 10.40 -31.91
C SER A 126 6.03 9.13 -32.72
N ASN A 127 6.43 9.15 -34.00
CA ASN A 127 6.35 7.99 -34.90
C ASN A 127 7.66 7.19 -35.02
N LEU A 128 8.63 7.44 -34.13
CA LEU A 128 9.96 6.80 -34.16
C LEU A 128 9.88 5.28 -34.09
N LYS A 129 10.79 4.61 -34.80
CA LYS A 129 10.72 3.15 -35.03
C LYS A 129 11.30 2.33 -33.89
N THR A 130 12.19 2.92 -33.08
CA THR A 130 12.85 2.19 -31.99
C THR A 130 12.50 2.72 -30.60
N LYS A 131 12.51 1.82 -29.62
CA LYS A 131 12.30 2.19 -28.21
C LYS A 131 13.38 3.13 -27.69
N LYS A 132 14.64 2.92 -28.08
CA LYS A 132 15.78 3.76 -27.63
C LYS A 132 15.63 5.23 -28.04
N GLU A 133 15.15 5.48 -29.27
CA GLU A 133 14.89 6.84 -29.73
C GLU A 133 13.75 7.49 -28.94
N LEU A 134 12.68 6.74 -28.67
CA LEU A 134 11.55 7.22 -27.88
C LEU A 134 11.94 7.49 -26.42
N GLU A 135 12.82 6.68 -25.81
CA GLU A 135 13.37 6.91 -24.47
C GLU A 135 14.14 8.23 -24.39
N LYS A 136 14.92 8.56 -25.44
CA LYS A 136 15.64 9.83 -25.51
C LYS A 136 14.67 11.02 -25.58
N VAL A 137 13.62 10.92 -26.39
CA VAL A 137 12.57 11.95 -26.50
C VAL A 137 11.89 12.14 -25.15
N TYR A 138 11.42 11.06 -24.53
CA TYR A 138 10.75 11.11 -23.23
C TYR A 138 11.65 11.67 -22.13
N SER A 139 12.93 11.28 -22.11
CA SER A 139 13.91 11.82 -21.16
C SER A 139 14.04 13.35 -21.25
N ASN A 140 13.98 13.91 -22.46
CA ASN A 140 14.03 15.37 -22.63
C ASN A 140 12.72 16.03 -22.19
N GLN A 141 11.56 15.43 -22.51
CA GLN A 141 10.25 15.94 -22.09
C GLN A 141 10.13 16.05 -20.56
N ILE A 142 10.51 14.99 -19.83
CA ILE A 142 10.41 15.01 -18.36
C ILE A 142 11.45 15.94 -17.71
N LYS A 143 12.63 16.12 -18.31
CA LYS A 143 13.62 17.10 -17.82
C LYS A 143 13.06 18.52 -17.91
N VAL A 144 12.52 18.90 -19.06
CA VAL A 144 11.89 20.22 -19.25
C VAL A 144 10.73 20.42 -18.27
N LYS A 145 9.94 19.37 -18.00
CA LYS A 145 8.82 19.44 -17.07
C LYS A 145 9.28 19.61 -15.61
N TYR A 146 10.25 18.83 -15.15
CA TYR A 146 10.55 18.71 -13.71
C TYR A 146 11.86 19.39 -13.26
N GLU A 147 12.85 19.64 -14.13
CA GLU A 147 14.06 20.40 -13.73
C GLU A 147 13.76 21.89 -13.50
N ASN A 148 12.75 22.44 -14.18
CA ASN A 148 12.30 23.82 -13.98
C ASN A 148 11.58 24.04 -12.63
N GLU A 149 11.11 22.98 -11.97
CA GLU A 149 10.45 23.02 -10.66
C GLU A 149 11.43 22.82 -9.49
N ILE A 150 12.63 22.29 -9.75
CA ILE A 150 13.67 22.02 -8.73
C ILE A 150 14.47 23.30 -8.39
N SER A 151 14.30 24.38 -9.16
CA SER A 151 15.00 25.67 -8.96
C SER A 151 14.11 26.78 -8.41
N PRO A 152 13.63 26.71 -7.15
CA PRO A 152 13.50 27.92 -6.35
C PRO A 152 14.28 27.82 -5.03
N SER A 153 15.21 28.77 -4.86
CA SER A 153 15.96 29.14 -3.65
C SER A 153 17.11 28.24 -3.17
N ILE A 154 18.22 28.26 -3.92
CA ILE A 154 19.53 28.36 -3.25
C ILE A 154 19.63 29.78 -2.70
N GLY A 155 18.98 30.03 -1.56
CA GLY A 155 19.30 31.15 -0.70
C GLY A 155 20.59 30.83 0.04
N LYS A 156 21.73 31.20 -0.56
CA LYS A 156 22.99 31.31 0.18
C LYS A 156 22.80 32.35 1.27
N THR A 157 22.59 31.93 2.52
CA THR A 157 22.95 32.78 3.66
C THR A 157 24.40 32.48 4.03
N ARG A 158 25.19 33.55 3.94
CA ARG A 158 26.57 33.67 4.40
C ARG A 158 26.67 33.48 5.91
#